data_AF-A0A950TZ95-F1
#
_entry.id   AF-A0A950TZ95-F1
#
_cell.length_a   1.000
_cell.length_b   1.000
_cell.length_c   1.000
_cell.angle_alpha   90.00
_cell.angle_beta   90.00
_cell.angle_gamma   90.00
#
_symmetry.space_group_name_H-M   'P 1'
#
loop_
_entity.id
_entity.type
_entity.pdbx_description
1 polymer ?
#
loop_
_entity_poly.entity_id
_entity_poly.type
_entity_poly.pdbx_seq_one_letter_code
_entity_poly.pdbx_strand_id
1 'polypeptide(L)'
;SGDHGVDVFFVLSGFLITTLLLNEHRLSGHISLSRFYVRRVLRLYPVVLLLLAVGAFVIIVDPSFPTAPHWSGLAATSFYYANWFHGVNPVAMGFLAPTWSLAIEEQFYLVWPPIVLLLIARSRGRSGLAFLAGAGAVAAALYRLAIWEPALGRPARGIAGVPLANLRFHAFNDWYFNSFSRADTILVGCVLALTLTPAVVAKLKDRPALVTRLMWLATLIAVYICLRETILGGRKEDAPGARYGNSDFVPIWGLAVFEVCVALVILGLVVLPGSRMASVLSNRALVWTGRRSYALYVLHTPIFDTFDHFRVVHGYYLPMVVKLIASFVAAALSYRLIEAPVLRLKDRYAGRLASRRDAPASLPADALSNQRV
;
A
#
# COMPACT_ATOMS: atom_id res chain seq x y z
N SER A 1 -6.03 -9.33 12.12
CA SER A 1 -4.86 -9.57 11.24
C SER A 1 -4.41 -8.24 10.64
N GLY A 2 -3.14 -8.10 10.23
CA GLY A 2 -2.62 -6.89 9.59
C GLY A 2 -2.99 -6.76 8.11
N ASP A 3 -3.47 -7.84 7.49
CA ASP A 3 -3.77 -7.95 6.05
C ASP A 3 -4.79 -6.91 5.56
N HIS A 4 -5.91 -6.78 6.26
CA HIS A 4 -6.92 -5.76 5.94
C HIS A 4 -6.43 -4.33 6.18
N GLY A 5 -5.40 -4.15 7.01
CA GLY A 5 -4.72 -2.86 7.15
C GLY A 5 -4.00 -2.46 5.87
N VAL A 6 -3.42 -3.42 5.15
CA VAL A 6 -2.80 -3.22 3.83
C VAL A 6 -3.86 -2.89 2.78
N ASP A 7 -5.01 -3.56 2.79
CA ASP A 7 -6.13 -3.26 1.89
C ASP A 7 -6.61 -1.82 2.04
N VAL A 8 -6.80 -1.36 3.29
CA VAL A 8 -7.14 0.05 3.58
C VAL A 8 -6.07 0.99 3.03
N PHE A 9 -4.80 0.64 3.22
CA PHE A 9 -3.66 1.43 2.77
C PHE A 9 -3.59 1.52 1.24
N PHE A 10 -3.88 0.45 0.50
CA PHE A 10 -3.91 0.45 -0.96
C PHE A 10 -5.01 1.36 -1.52
N VAL A 11 -6.24 1.28 -1.00
CA VAL A 11 -7.33 2.18 -1.40
C VAL A 11 -6.96 3.64 -1.10
N LEU A 12 -6.39 3.92 0.08
CA LEU A 12 -5.91 5.25 0.43
C LEU A 12 -4.79 5.73 -0.49
N SER A 13 -3.86 4.85 -0.86
CA SER A 13 -2.72 5.18 -1.73
C SER A 13 -3.18 5.60 -3.12
N GLY A 14 -4.08 4.81 -3.72
CA GLY A 14 -4.70 5.14 -5.01
C GLY A 14 -5.46 6.47 -4.97
N PHE A 15 -6.25 6.69 -3.92
CA PHE A 15 -6.97 7.95 -3.71
C PHE A 15 -6.02 9.14 -3.61
N LEU A 16 -5.05 9.08 -2.69
CA LEU A 16 -4.15 10.19 -2.40
C LEU A 16 -3.27 10.57 -3.59
N ILE A 17 -2.69 9.59 -4.29
CA ILE A 17 -1.81 9.90 -5.43
C ILE A 17 -2.60 10.47 -6.59
N THR A 18 -3.75 9.91 -6.89
CA THR A 18 -4.60 10.41 -7.95
C THR A 18 -5.07 11.83 -7.63
N THR A 19 -5.50 12.12 -6.40
CA THR A 19 -5.85 13.48 -5.97
C THR A 19 -4.66 14.44 -6.04
N LEU A 20 -3.45 14.00 -5.65
CA LEU A 20 -2.25 14.84 -5.71
C LEU A 20 -1.87 15.20 -7.16
N LEU A 21 -1.90 14.23 -8.09
CA LEU A 21 -1.60 14.46 -9.50
C LEU A 21 -2.63 15.40 -10.14
N LEU A 22 -3.91 15.19 -9.85
CA LEU A 22 -5.00 16.03 -10.37
C LEU A 22 -4.93 17.45 -9.81
N ASN A 23 -4.56 17.61 -8.53
CA ASN A 23 -4.37 18.93 -7.93
C ASN A 23 -3.12 19.64 -8.49
N GLU A 24 -2.02 18.91 -8.72
CA GLU A 24 -0.80 19.47 -9.33
C GLU A 24 -1.12 19.99 -10.75
N HIS A 25 -1.83 19.19 -11.55
CA HIS A 25 -2.25 19.59 -12.89
C HIS A 25 -3.22 20.78 -12.85
N ARG A 26 -4.19 20.80 -11.92
CA ARG A 26 -5.14 21.92 -11.77
C ARG A 26 -4.44 23.23 -11.42
N LEU A 27 -3.39 23.18 -10.60
CA LEU A 27 -2.69 24.37 -10.10
C LEU A 27 -1.59 24.87 -11.05
N SER A 28 -0.89 23.97 -11.75
CA SER A 28 0.28 24.31 -12.56
C SER A 28 0.14 24.04 -14.05
N GLY A 29 -0.97 23.44 -14.49
CA GLY A 29 -1.18 23.06 -15.89
C GLY A 29 -0.37 21.84 -16.36
N HIS A 30 0.60 21.37 -15.57
CA HIS A 30 1.46 20.24 -15.90
C HIS A 30 1.64 19.28 -14.71
N ILE A 31 2.16 18.08 -14.97
CA ILE A 31 2.54 17.11 -13.91
C ILE A 31 4.03 16.85 -14.00
N SER A 32 4.77 17.11 -12.90
CA SER A 32 6.22 16.88 -12.85
C SER A 32 6.53 15.51 -12.26
N LEU A 33 6.73 14.50 -13.13
CA LEU A 33 7.09 13.13 -12.71
C LEU A 33 8.35 13.07 -11.85
N SER A 34 9.40 13.84 -12.20
CA SER A 34 10.62 13.92 -11.39
C SER A 34 10.36 14.36 -9.94
N ARG A 35 9.57 15.42 -9.77
CA ARG A 35 9.16 15.93 -8.45
C ARG A 35 8.27 14.93 -7.73
N PHE A 36 7.40 14.21 -8.45
CA PHE A 36 6.62 13.13 -7.88
C PHE A 36 7.53 12.04 -7.29
N TYR A 37 8.43 11.45 -8.09
CA TYR A 37 9.30 10.35 -7.65
C TYR A 37 10.25 10.76 -6.52
N VAL A 38 10.88 11.94 -6.60
CA VAL A 38 11.77 12.45 -5.53
C VAL A 38 11.02 12.53 -4.20
N ARG A 39 9.78 13.03 -4.19
CA ARG A 39 8.97 13.12 -2.96
C ARG A 39 8.60 11.75 -2.40
N ARG A 40 8.49 10.71 -3.24
CA ARG A 40 8.18 9.34 -2.83
C ARG A 40 9.41 8.64 -2.27
N VAL A 41 10.55 8.73 -2.96
CA VAL A 41 11.83 8.20 -2.49
C VAL A 41 12.19 8.81 -1.13
N LEU A 42 12.13 10.14 -0.96
CA LEU A 42 12.43 10.79 0.32
C LEU A 42 11.46 10.41 1.46
N ARG A 43 10.29 9.87 1.14
CA ARG A 43 9.29 9.43 2.13
C ARG A 43 9.45 7.96 2.50
N LEU A 44 9.65 7.08 1.51
CA LEU A 44 9.62 5.63 1.70
C LEU A 44 11.01 5.06 1.95
N TYR A 45 12.00 5.48 1.18
CA TYR A 45 13.33 4.86 1.16
C TYR A 45 14.08 4.87 2.50
N PRO A 46 13.98 5.90 3.37
CA PRO A 46 14.78 5.94 4.60
C PRO A 46 14.53 4.77 5.55
N VAL A 47 13.26 4.37 5.73
CA VAL A 47 12.92 3.22 6.60
C VAL A 47 13.25 1.90 5.93
N VAL A 48 13.09 1.80 4.60
CA VAL A 48 13.47 0.59 3.85
C VAL A 48 14.97 0.36 3.96
N LEU A 49 15.79 1.42 3.83
CA LEU A 49 17.24 1.33 4.01
C LEU A 49 17.61 0.87 5.42
N LEU A 50 16.92 1.38 6.45
CA LEU A 50 17.10 0.88 7.82
C LEU A 50 16.79 -0.63 7.90
N LEU A 51 15.66 -1.06 7.34
CA LEU A 51 15.27 -2.47 7.34
C LEU A 51 16.28 -3.35 6.59
N LEU A 52 16.76 -2.90 5.43
CA LEU A 52 17.79 -3.61 4.65
C LEU A 52 19.11 -3.69 5.41
N ALA A 53 19.50 -2.62 6.11
CA ALA A 53 20.71 -2.61 6.95
C ALA A 53 20.58 -3.59 8.13
N VAL A 54 19.42 -3.64 8.79
CA VAL A 54 19.13 -4.64 9.83
C VAL A 54 19.17 -6.06 9.24
N GLY A 55 18.57 -6.26 8.05
CA GLY A 55 18.65 -7.52 7.31
C GLY A 55 20.09 -7.98 7.05
N ALA A 56 20.91 -7.09 6.49
CA ALA A 56 22.30 -7.38 6.18
C ALA A 56 23.10 -7.67 7.45
N PHE A 57 22.90 -6.90 8.52
CA PHE A 57 23.54 -7.12 9.81
C PHE A 57 23.22 -8.50 10.39
N VAL A 58 21.93 -8.89 10.41
CA VAL A 58 21.50 -10.21 10.90
C VAL A 58 22.14 -11.32 10.08
N ILE A 59 22.15 -11.22 8.75
CA ILE A 59 22.79 -12.22 7.87
C ILE A 59 24.28 -12.39 8.20
N ILE A 60 24.99 -11.30 8.46
CA ILE A 60 26.43 -11.30 8.72
C ILE A 60 26.74 -11.87 10.12
N VAL A 61 25.93 -11.52 11.13
CA VAL A 61 26.22 -11.84 12.54
C VAL A 61 25.66 -13.21 12.94
N ASP A 62 24.43 -13.52 12.51
CA ASP A 62 23.74 -14.76 12.83
C ASP A 62 22.85 -15.19 11.66
N PRO A 63 23.42 -15.81 10.62
CA PRO A 63 22.65 -16.32 9.48
C PRO A 63 21.71 -17.47 9.88
N SER A 64 21.86 -18.06 11.07
CA SER A 64 20.97 -19.09 11.62
C SER A 64 19.81 -18.51 12.43
N PHE A 65 19.73 -17.18 12.56
CA PHE A 65 18.60 -16.53 13.22
C PHE A 65 17.29 -16.96 12.54
N PRO A 66 16.27 -17.45 13.28
CA PRO A 66 15.13 -18.18 12.71
C PRO A 66 14.33 -17.45 11.61
N THR A 67 14.35 -16.11 11.61
CA THR A 67 13.67 -15.30 10.58
C THR A 67 14.63 -14.39 9.81
N ALA A 68 15.93 -14.72 9.81
CA ALA A 68 16.92 -14.03 9.01
C ALA A 68 16.48 -14.03 7.53
N PRO A 69 16.45 -12.85 6.87
CA PRO A 69 16.29 -12.84 5.42
C PRO A 69 17.53 -13.46 4.76
N HIS A 70 17.41 -13.86 3.50
CA HIS A 70 18.58 -14.20 2.68
C HIS A 70 19.02 -12.98 1.85
N TRP A 71 20.24 -13.01 1.32
CA TRP A 71 20.71 -12.01 0.36
C TRP A 71 19.75 -11.81 -0.83
N SER A 72 19.11 -12.89 -1.29
CA SER A 72 18.08 -12.83 -2.33
C SER A 72 16.83 -12.07 -1.90
N GLY A 73 16.45 -12.15 -0.62
CA GLY A 73 15.35 -11.36 -0.05
C GLY A 73 15.69 -9.88 0.02
N LEU A 74 16.92 -9.52 0.41
CA LEU A 74 17.39 -8.14 0.37
C LEU A 74 17.37 -7.58 -1.05
N ALA A 75 17.83 -8.36 -2.03
CA ALA A 75 17.75 -7.98 -3.44
C ALA A 75 16.30 -7.76 -3.87
N ALA A 76 15.39 -8.67 -3.50
CA ALA A 76 13.96 -8.55 -3.81
C ALA A 76 13.31 -7.29 -3.24
N THR A 77 13.63 -6.95 -2.00
CA THR A 77 13.17 -5.71 -1.37
C THR A 77 13.79 -4.47 -2.02
N SER A 78 15.10 -4.50 -2.33
CA SER A 78 15.83 -3.36 -2.90
C SER A 78 15.34 -2.96 -4.29
N PHE A 79 14.98 -3.95 -5.11
CA PHE A 79 14.48 -3.77 -6.47
C PHE A 79 12.95 -3.76 -6.57
N TYR A 80 12.23 -3.71 -5.45
CA TYR A 80 10.76 -3.71 -5.40
C TYR A 80 10.10 -4.86 -6.18
N TYR A 81 10.68 -6.07 -6.14
CA TYR A 81 10.05 -7.30 -6.62
C TYR A 81 9.73 -8.30 -5.50
N ALA A 82 9.86 -7.87 -4.25
CA ALA A 82 9.57 -8.64 -3.04
C ALA A 82 8.25 -9.41 -3.08
N ASN A 83 7.20 -8.87 -3.70
CA ASN A 83 5.91 -9.54 -3.79
C ASN A 83 5.95 -10.80 -4.67
N TRP A 84 6.59 -10.71 -5.83
CA TRP A 84 6.79 -11.85 -6.72
C TRP A 84 7.73 -12.88 -6.10
N PHE A 85 8.81 -12.40 -5.45
CA PHE A 85 9.77 -13.27 -4.79
C PHE A 85 9.16 -14.00 -3.59
N HIS A 86 8.35 -13.31 -2.79
CA HIS A 86 7.65 -13.90 -1.64
C HIS A 86 6.71 -15.04 -2.07
N GLY A 87 6.03 -14.90 -3.21
CA GLY A 87 5.18 -15.96 -3.75
C GLY A 87 5.94 -17.23 -4.16
N VAL A 88 7.24 -17.13 -4.46
CA VAL A 88 8.09 -18.26 -4.88
C VAL A 88 8.93 -18.80 -3.73
N ASN A 89 9.55 -17.92 -2.95
CA ASN A 89 10.46 -18.25 -1.86
C ASN A 89 10.19 -17.37 -0.62
N PRO A 90 9.09 -17.65 0.12
CA PRO A 90 8.72 -16.87 1.30
C PRO A 90 9.75 -17.00 2.44
N VAL A 91 10.45 -18.13 2.52
CA VAL A 91 11.50 -18.37 3.55
C VAL A 91 12.64 -17.37 3.39
N ALA A 92 13.13 -17.18 2.16
CA ALA A 92 14.23 -16.26 1.88
C ALA A 92 13.89 -14.79 2.16
N MET A 93 12.60 -14.43 2.31
CA MET A 93 12.20 -13.10 2.73
C MET A 93 12.39 -12.86 4.23
N GLY A 94 12.29 -13.90 5.08
CA GLY A 94 12.37 -13.75 6.52
C GLY A 94 11.48 -12.62 7.05
N PHE A 95 12.00 -11.82 7.98
CA PHE A 95 11.29 -10.64 8.49
C PHE A 95 11.08 -9.51 7.46
N LEU A 96 11.68 -9.56 6.26
CA LEU A 96 11.40 -8.64 5.16
C LEU A 96 10.07 -8.93 4.47
N ALA A 97 9.40 -10.03 4.82
CA ALA A 97 8.14 -10.45 4.22
C ALA A 97 7.15 -9.29 3.97
N PRO A 98 6.85 -8.37 4.93
CA PRO A 98 5.89 -7.28 4.73
C PRO A 98 6.21 -6.34 3.55
N THR A 99 7.46 -6.31 3.07
CA THR A 99 7.86 -5.47 1.94
C THR A 99 7.20 -5.88 0.61
N TRP A 100 6.49 -7.01 0.56
CA TRP A 100 5.65 -7.38 -0.58
C TRP A 100 4.63 -6.28 -0.93
N SER A 101 3.96 -5.69 0.06
CA SER A 101 2.90 -4.72 -0.20
C SER A 101 3.50 -3.40 -0.71
N LEU A 102 4.67 -3.04 -0.18
CA LEU A 102 5.45 -1.89 -0.62
C LEU A 102 5.95 -2.05 -2.06
N ALA A 103 6.33 -3.27 -2.47
CA ALA A 103 6.68 -3.55 -3.85
C ALA A 103 5.51 -3.32 -4.81
N ILE A 104 4.30 -3.78 -4.47
CA ILE A 104 3.09 -3.53 -5.27
C ILE A 104 2.80 -2.02 -5.35
N GLU A 105 2.90 -1.32 -4.22
CA GLU A 105 2.69 0.12 -4.15
C GLU A 105 3.68 0.89 -5.07
N GLU A 106 4.98 0.59 -5.00
CA GLU A 106 5.99 1.26 -5.81
C GLU A 106 5.85 0.93 -7.31
N GLN A 107 5.54 -0.33 -7.65
CA GLN A 107 5.23 -0.72 -9.04
C GLN A 107 4.04 0.08 -9.58
N PHE A 108 3.00 0.27 -8.77
CA PHE A 108 1.87 1.13 -9.13
C PHE A 108 2.31 2.59 -9.33
N TYR A 109 3.23 3.10 -8.51
CA TYR A 109 3.75 4.47 -8.62
C TYR A 109 4.62 4.70 -9.85
N LEU A 110 5.26 3.65 -10.36
CA LEU A 110 5.97 3.71 -11.63
C LEU A 110 5.01 3.77 -12.82
N VAL A 111 3.85 3.10 -12.74
CA VAL A 111 2.92 2.94 -13.88
C VAL A 111 1.84 4.02 -13.93
N TRP A 112 1.21 4.34 -12.80
CA TRP A 112 -0.01 5.17 -12.77
C TRP A 112 0.21 6.65 -13.14
N PRO A 113 1.22 7.37 -12.61
CA PRO A 113 1.43 8.78 -12.96
C PRO A 113 1.70 9.01 -14.47
N PRO A 114 2.51 8.20 -15.18
CA PRO A 114 2.61 8.27 -16.63
C PRO A 114 1.28 8.04 -17.37
N ILE A 115 0.45 7.09 -16.92
CA ILE A 115 -0.90 6.86 -17.49
C ILE A 115 -1.77 8.10 -17.33
N VAL A 116 -1.78 8.70 -16.13
CA VAL A 116 -2.53 9.93 -15.84
C VAL A 116 -2.07 11.07 -16.76
N LEU A 117 -0.76 11.28 -16.89
CA LEU A 117 -0.18 12.30 -17.76
C LEU A 117 -0.58 12.08 -19.23
N LEU A 118 -0.48 10.85 -19.74
CA LEU A 118 -0.81 10.51 -21.12
C LEU A 118 -2.29 10.73 -21.44
N LEU A 119 -3.20 10.36 -20.54
CA LEU A 119 -4.64 10.50 -20.75
C LEU A 119 -5.13 11.95 -20.63
N ILE A 120 -4.50 12.74 -19.76
CA ILE A 120 -4.71 14.18 -19.71
C ILE A 120 -4.23 14.82 -21.03
N ALA A 121 -3.04 14.45 -21.52
CA ALA A 121 -2.50 14.95 -22.78
C ALA A 121 -3.37 14.59 -24.01
N ARG A 122 -4.10 13.47 -23.95
CA ARG A 122 -5.04 13.04 -25.00
C ARG A 122 -6.46 13.60 -24.84
N SER A 123 -6.66 14.58 -23.96
CA SER A 123 -7.98 15.22 -23.72
C SER A 123 -9.09 14.24 -23.31
N ARG A 124 -8.75 13.03 -22.84
CA ARG A 124 -9.71 12.02 -22.37
C ARG A 124 -10.34 12.39 -21.02
N GLY A 125 -9.84 13.47 -20.40
CA GLY A 125 -10.37 14.06 -19.18
C GLY A 125 -10.42 13.09 -17.99
N ARG A 126 -11.10 13.52 -16.93
CA ARG A 126 -11.27 12.71 -15.71
C ARG A 126 -12.15 11.48 -15.94
N SER A 127 -13.12 11.56 -16.84
CA SER A 127 -14.06 10.47 -17.13
C SER A 127 -13.38 9.28 -17.81
N GLY A 128 -12.49 9.53 -18.78
CA GLY A 128 -11.72 8.46 -19.42
C GLY A 128 -10.77 7.77 -18.44
N LEU A 129 -10.16 8.54 -17.53
CA LEU A 129 -9.35 8.00 -16.43
C LEU A 129 -10.17 7.16 -15.46
N ALA A 130 -11.37 7.63 -15.09
CA ALA A 130 -12.25 6.91 -14.17
C ALA A 130 -12.73 5.58 -14.79
N PHE A 131 -13.06 5.60 -16.08
CA PHE A 131 -13.41 4.39 -16.82
C PHE A 131 -12.24 3.41 -16.88
N LEU A 132 -11.03 3.87 -17.23
CA LEU A 132 -9.85 3.00 -17.28
C LEU A 132 -9.55 2.38 -15.90
N ALA A 133 -9.59 3.18 -14.83
CA ALA A 133 -9.37 2.68 -13.48
C ALA A 133 -10.45 1.69 -13.05
N GLY A 134 -11.73 1.98 -13.36
CA GLY A 134 -12.84 1.07 -13.06
C GLY A 134 -12.77 -0.23 -13.84
N ALA A 135 -12.49 -0.17 -15.15
CA ALA A 135 -12.31 -1.34 -15.99
C ALA A 135 -11.10 -2.17 -15.53
N GLY A 136 -9.99 -1.52 -15.14
CA GLY A 136 -8.82 -2.19 -14.57
C GLY A 136 -9.12 -2.87 -13.24
N ALA A 137 -9.91 -2.25 -12.36
CA ALA A 137 -10.33 -2.87 -11.09
C ALA A 137 -11.21 -4.11 -11.34
N VAL A 138 -12.17 -4.01 -12.26
CA VAL A 138 -12.99 -5.16 -12.64
C VAL A 138 -12.13 -6.27 -13.27
N ALA A 139 -11.20 -5.92 -14.16
CA ALA A 139 -10.30 -6.88 -14.78
C ALA A 139 -9.39 -7.58 -13.75
N ALA A 140 -8.89 -6.85 -12.75
CA ALA A 140 -8.09 -7.40 -11.65
C ALA A 140 -8.89 -8.37 -10.78
N ALA A 141 -10.14 -8.02 -10.45
CA ALA A 141 -11.04 -8.89 -9.70
C ALA A 141 -11.41 -10.16 -10.49
N LEU A 142 -11.68 -10.03 -11.80
CA LEU A 142 -11.94 -11.16 -12.69
C LEU A 142 -10.70 -12.03 -12.87
N TYR A 143 -9.51 -11.43 -12.98
CA TYR A 143 -8.25 -12.17 -13.02
C TYR A 143 -8.02 -12.95 -11.73
N ARG A 144 -8.27 -12.33 -10.56
CA ARG A 144 -8.23 -13.00 -9.26
C ARG A 144 -9.18 -14.20 -9.21
N LEU A 145 -10.42 -14.03 -9.67
CA LEU A 145 -11.39 -15.13 -9.76
C LEU A 145 -10.90 -16.25 -10.69
N ALA A 146 -10.34 -15.88 -11.85
CA ALA A 146 -9.84 -16.80 -12.85
C ALA A 146 -8.59 -17.57 -12.42
N ILE A 147 -7.79 -17.06 -11.48
CA ILE A 147 -6.67 -17.82 -10.88
C ILE A 147 -7.09 -18.60 -9.63
N TRP A 148 -8.17 -18.19 -8.95
CA TRP A 148 -8.74 -18.88 -7.80
C TRP A 148 -9.47 -20.18 -8.21
N GLU A 149 -10.39 -20.10 -9.18
CA GLU A 149 -11.22 -21.23 -9.66
C GLU A 149 -10.39 -22.45 -10.11
N PRO A 150 -9.39 -22.31 -11.01
CA PRO A 150 -8.57 -23.43 -11.43
C PRO A 150 -7.64 -23.95 -10.34
N ALA A 151 -7.37 -23.23 -9.26
CA ALA A 151 -6.50 -23.73 -8.21
C ALA A 151 -7.11 -24.93 -7.45
N LEU A 152 -8.43 -25.15 -7.58
CA LEU A 152 -9.13 -26.33 -7.07
C LEU A 152 -9.17 -27.50 -8.07
N GLY A 153 -8.95 -27.24 -9.37
CA GLY A 153 -9.02 -28.24 -10.45
C GLY A 153 -7.70 -28.48 -11.20
N ARG A 154 -6.67 -27.67 -10.98
CA ARG A 154 -5.32 -27.87 -11.52
C ARG A 154 -4.70 -29.05 -10.78
N PRO A 155 -4.29 -30.15 -11.46
CA PRO A 155 -3.32 -31.06 -10.87
C PRO A 155 -2.09 -30.20 -10.58
N ALA A 156 -1.85 -29.89 -9.31
CA ALA A 156 -0.76 -29.05 -8.83
C ALA A 156 0.50 -29.48 -9.57
N ARG A 157 1.02 -28.65 -10.48
CA ARG A 157 2.27 -28.85 -11.24
C ARG A 157 2.84 -30.28 -11.10
N GLY A 158 2.17 -31.28 -11.68
CA GLY A 158 2.65 -32.66 -11.76
C GLY A 158 2.86 -33.46 -10.45
N ILE A 159 2.30 -33.10 -9.28
CA ILE A 159 2.45 -33.90 -8.06
C ILE A 159 1.10 -34.47 -7.62
N ALA A 160 0.78 -35.67 -8.12
CA ALA A 160 -0.27 -36.50 -7.53
C ALA A 160 0.07 -36.78 -6.05
N GLY A 161 -0.89 -36.58 -5.14
CA GLY A 161 -0.71 -36.87 -3.70
C GLY A 161 -0.42 -35.67 -2.79
N VAL A 162 -0.43 -34.43 -3.29
CA VAL A 162 -0.29 -33.23 -2.45
C VAL A 162 -1.61 -32.92 -1.72
N PRO A 163 -1.61 -32.74 -0.38
CA PRO A 163 -2.81 -32.38 0.38
C PRO A 163 -3.48 -31.10 -0.13
N LEU A 164 -4.83 -31.06 -0.12
CA LEU A 164 -5.63 -29.90 -0.53
C LEU A 164 -5.23 -28.59 0.18
N ALA A 165 -4.77 -28.68 1.43
CA ALA A 165 -4.27 -27.55 2.20
C ALA A 165 -3.05 -26.87 1.54
N ASN A 166 -2.13 -27.65 0.98
CA ASN A 166 -0.94 -27.13 0.30
C ASN A 166 -1.32 -26.49 -1.05
N LEU A 167 -2.30 -27.06 -1.78
CA LEU A 167 -2.83 -26.41 -2.99
C LEU A 167 -3.44 -25.04 -2.67
N ARG A 168 -4.26 -24.96 -1.63
CA ARG A 168 -4.88 -23.72 -1.17
C ARG A 168 -3.87 -22.68 -0.68
N PHE A 169 -2.78 -23.13 -0.06
CA PHE A 169 -1.65 -22.27 0.31
C PHE A 169 -0.95 -21.67 -0.92
N HIS A 170 -0.64 -22.48 -1.93
CA HIS A 170 -0.05 -21.98 -3.18
C HIS A 170 -1.00 -21.05 -3.92
N ALA A 171 -2.28 -21.40 -4.02
CA ALA A 171 -3.32 -20.55 -4.59
C ALA A 171 -3.38 -19.18 -3.91
N PHE A 172 -3.34 -19.17 -2.56
CA PHE A 172 -3.30 -17.95 -1.78
C PHE A 172 -2.08 -17.11 -2.13
N ASN A 173 -0.88 -17.69 -2.16
CA ASN A 173 0.33 -16.95 -2.53
C ASN A 173 0.25 -16.36 -3.95
N ASP A 174 -0.28 -17.14 -4.89
CA ASP A 174 -0.40 -16.76 -6.30
C ASP A 174 -1.32 -15.56 -6.54
N TRP A 175 -2.39 -15.41 -5.75
CA TRP A 175 -3.31 -14.27 -5.89
C TRP A 175 -3.00 -13.12 -4.91
N TYR A 176 -2.58 -13.44 -3.69
CA TYR A 176 -2.47 -12.43 -2.63
C TYR A 176 -1.26 -11.52 -2.82
N PHE A 177 -0.12 -12.07 -3.28
CA PHE A 177 1.11 -11.31 -3.51
C PHE A 177 1.27 -10.83 -4.96
N ASN A 178 0.36 -11.19 -5.85
CA ASN A 178 0.44 -10.84 -7.26
C ASN A 178 -0.16 -9.45 -7.53
N SER A 179 0.63 -8.59 -8.17
CA SER A 179 0.27 -7.20 -8.41
C SER A 179 -1.00 -7.06 -9.26
N PHE A 180 -1.26 -8.00 -10.18
CA PHE A 180 -2.41 -7.93 -11.08
C PHE A 180 -3.72 -8.28 -10.38
N SER A 181 -3.73 -9.31 -9.54
CA SER A 181 -4.91 -9.72 -8.76
C SER A 181 -5.19 -8.83 -7.56
N ARG A 182 -4.27 -7.92 -7.22
CA ARG A 182 -4.42 -6.90 -6.17
C ARG A 182 -4.62 -5.49 -6.71
N ALA A 183 -4.52 -5.29 -8.02
CA ALA A 183 -4.60 -3.95 -8.60
C ALA A 183 -5.95 -3.25 -8.34
N ASP A 184 -7.04 -4.01 -8.16
CA ASP A 184 -8.36 -3.48 -7.81
C ASP A 184 -8.34 -2.66 -6.52
N THR A 185 -7.66 -3.14 -5.46
CA THR A 185 -7.53 -2.40 -4.19
C THR A 185 -7.09 -0.96 -4.38
N ILE A 186 -6.07 -0.73 -5.21
CA ILE A 186 -5.52 0.61 -5.46
C ILE A 186 -6.39 1.38 -6.46
N LEU A 187 -6.87 0.69 -7.51
CA LEU A 187 -7.67 1.30 -8.56
C LEU A 187 -9.04 1.79 -8.07
N VAL A 188 -9.67 1.11 -7.10
CA VAL A 188 -10.89 1.59 -6.43
C VAL A 188 -10.67 2.96 -5.79
N GLY A 189 -9.52 3.15 -5.12
CA GLY A 189 -9.10 4.46 -4.60
C GLY A 189 -8.93 5.52 -5.69
N CYS A 190 -8.36 5.13 -6.84
CA CYS A 190 -8.19 6.01 -7.99
C CYS A 190 -9.55 6.43 -8.59
N VAL A 191 -10.47 5.48 -8.76
CA VAL A 191 -11.85 5.74 -9.20
C VAL A 191 -12.53 6.74 -8.27
N LEU A 192 -12.40 6.55 -6.94
CA LEU A 192 -12.94 7.49 -5.97
C LEU A 192 -12.36 8.89 -6.16
N ALA A 193 -11.03 9.03 -6.26
CA ALA A 193 -10.39 10.33 -6.46
C ALA A 193 -10.80 11.02 -7.77
N LEU A 194 -11.04 10.25 -8.84
CA LEU A 194 -11.44 10.77 -10.15
C LEU A 194 -12.90 11.22 -10.17
N THR A 195 -13.78 10.45 -9.54
CA THR A 195 -15.23 10.69 -9.50
C THR A 195 -15.65 11.72 -8.43
N LEU A 196 -14.91 11.83 -7.33
CA LEU A 196 -15.18 12.77 -6.23
C LEU A 196 -14.75 14.21 -6.59
N THR A 197 -15.40 14.77 -7.60
CA THR A 197 -15.18 16.15 -8.08
C THR A 197 -15.80 17.18 -7.12
N PRO A 198 -15.39 18.46 -7.15
CA PRO A 198 -16.02 19.51 -6.35
C PRO A 198 -17.54 19.59 -6.50
N ALA A 199 -18.05 19.38 -7.71
CA ALA A 199 -19.49 19.36 -7.98
C ALA A 199 -20.21 18.16 -7.32
N VAL A 200 -19.59 16.97 -7.35
CA VAL A 200 -20.12 15.78 -6.66
C VAL A 200 -20.09 15.98 -5.15
N VAL A 201 -19.00 16.53 -4.61
CA VAL A 201 -18.88 16.85 -3.18
C VAL A 201 -19.97 17.84 -2.75
N ALA A 202 -20.20 18.91 -3.51
CA ALA A 202 -21.26 19.87 -3.21
C ALA A 202 -22.64 19.19 -3.16
N LYS A 203 -23.00 18.41 -4.18
CA LYS A 203 -24.27 17.66 -4.22
C LYS A 203 -24.44 16.68 -3.05
N LEU A 204 -23.36 16.03 -2.63
CA LEU A 204 -23.39 15.07 -1.52
C LEU A 204 -23.45 15.77 -0.15
N LYS A 205 -22.90 16.98 -0.02
CA LYS A 205 -23.03 17.81 1.19
C LYS A 205 -24.48 18.20 1.46
N ASP A 206 -25.29 18.37 0.42
CA ASP A 206 -26.74 18.62 0.55
C ASP A 206 -27.53 17.37 1.03
N ARG A 207 -26.87 16.20 1.13
CA ARG A 207 -27.47 14.93 1.58
C ARG A 207 -26.69 14.29 2.74
N PRO A 208 -26.48 15.00 3.86
CA PRO A 208 -25.60 14.54 4.94
C PRO A 208 -26.09 13.24 5.60
N ALA A 209 -27.41 13.03 5.68
CA ALA A 209 -28.00 11.81 6.22
C ALA A 209 -27.68 10.57 5.37
N LEU A 210 -27.74 10.68 4.03
CA LEU A 210 -27.40 9.60 3.12
C LEU A 210 -25.92 9.23 3.25
N VAL A 211 -25.04 10.24 3.19
CA VAL A 211 -23.59 10.04 3.30
C VAL A 211 -23.22 9.41 4.64
N THR A 212 -23.85 9.86 5.73
CA THR A 212 -23.64 9.28 7.06
C THR A 212 -24.09 7.82 7.12
N ARG A 213 -25.27 7.49 6.59
CA ARG A 213 -25.77 6.10 6.54
C ARG A 213 -24.85 5.19 5.73
N LEU A 214 -24.43 5.63 4.55
CA LEU A 214 -23.51 4.87 3.70
C LEU A 214 -22.16 4.63 4.38
N MET A 215 -21.59 5.65 5.01
CA MET A 215 -20.32 5.55 5.72
C MET A 215 -20.40 4.55 6.90
N TRP A 216 -21.46 4.62 7.72
CA TRP A 216 -21.62 3.69 8.84
C TRP A 216 -21.95 2.27 8.37
N LEU A 217 -22.81 2.10 7.36
CA LEU A 217 -23.10 0.80 6.77
C LEU A 217 -21.83 0.16 6.20
N ALA A 218 -21.04 0.91 5.43
CA ALA A 218 -19.75 0.48 4.93
C ALA A 218 -18.77 0.08 6.06
N THR A 219 -18.75 0.86 7.14
CA THR A 219 -17.93 0.54 8.33
C THR A 219 -18.38 -0.78 8.97
N LEU A 220 -19.69 -0.99 9.13
CA LEU A 220 -20.23 -2.22 9.71
C LEU A 220 -19.93 -3.45 8.84
N ILE A 221 -20.05 -3.33 7.51
CA ILE A 221 -19.71 -4.40 6.57
C ILE A 221 -18.21 -4.70 6.63
N ALA A 222 -17.35 -3.68 6.63
CA ALA A 222 -15.90 -3.87 6.73
C ALA A 222 -15.50 -4.53 8.06
N VAL A 223 -16.11 -4.11 9.18
CA VAL A 223 -15.91 -4.74 10.50
C VAL A 223 -16.39 -6.19 10.49
N TYR A 224 -17.56 -6.46 9.91
CA TYR A 224 -18.09 -7.83 9.77
C TYR A 224 -17.12 -8.72 8.98
N ILE A 225 -16.59 -8.25 7.84
CA ILE A 225 -15.61 -8.99 7.04
C ILE A 225 -14.36 -9.30 7.90
N CYS A 226 -13.80 -8.30 8.58
CA CYS A 226 -12.64 -8.50 9.46
C CYS A 226 -12.91 -9.51 10.60
N LEU A 227 -14.07 -9.42 11.25
CA LEU A 227 -14.47 -10.32 12.33
C LEU A 227 -14.71 -11.74 11.82
N ARG A 228 -15.40 -11.88 10.68
CA ARG A 228 -15.64 -13.14 9.99
C ARG A 228 -14.32 -13.85 9.72
N GLU A 229 -13.34 -13.18 9.10
CA GLU A 229 -12.04 -13.80 8.82
C GLU A 229 -11.28 -14.13 10.10
N THR A 230 -11.40 -13.33 11.16
CA THR A 230 -10.75 -13.61 12.45
C THR A 230 -11.36 -14.85 13.13
N ILE A 231 -12.69 -14.97 13.15
CA ILE A 231 -13.42 -16.05 13.82
C ILE A 231 -13.36 -17.35 13.01
N LEU A 232 -13.62 -17.28 11.70
CA LEU A 232 -13.64 -18.46 10.82
C LEU A 232 -12.23 -18.90 10.43
N GLY A 233 -11.30 -17.96 10.25
CA GLY A 233 -9.89 -18.26 9.96
C GLY A 233 -9.11 -18.75 11.19
N GLY A 234 -9.62 -18.54 12.41
CA GLY A 234 -8.99 -19.01 13.66
C GLY A 234 -9.21 -20.49 13.99
N ARG A 235 -9.98 -21.24 13.20
CA ARG A 235 -10.42 -22.61 13.54
C ARG A 235 -9.56 -23.76 13.01
N LYS A 236 -8.39 -23.55 12.40
CA LYS A 236 -7.55 -24.65 11.88
C LYS A 236 -6.06 -24.37 12.09
N GLU A 237 -5.47 -25.05 13.07
CA GLU A 237 -4.05 -24.97 13.45
C GLU A 237 -3.11 -25.77 12.54
N ASP A 238 -3.62 -26.47 11.53
CA ASP A 238 -2.86 -27.53 10.88
C ASP A 238 -2.00 -27.11 9.66
N ALA A 239 -1.94 -25.82 9.28
CA ALA A 239 -1.00 -25.37 8.25
C ALA A 239 -0.66 -23.86 8.30
N PRO A 240 0.61 -23.46 8.11
CA PRO A 240 0.98 -22.09 7.79
C PRO A 240 0.18 -21.58 6.58
N GLY A 241 -0.56 -20.46 6.73
CA GLY A 241 -1.42 -19.90 5.68
C GLY A 241 -2.87 -20.42 5.62
N ALA A 242 -3.27 -21.31 6.55
CA ALA A 242 -4.64 -21.82 6.66
C ALA A 242 -5.71 -20.74 6.94
N ARG A 243 -5.32 -19.55 7.43
CA ARG A 243 -6.25 -18.44 7.73
C ARG A 243 -6.98 -17.91 6.50
N TYR A 244 -6.28 -17.79 5.37
CA TYR A 244 -6.84 -17.26 4.12
C TYR A 244 -7.02 -18.33 3.04
N GLY A 245 -6.23 -19.41 3.06
CA GLY A 245 -6.37 -20.51 2.11
C GLY A 245 -7.70 -21.28 2.23
N ASN A 246 -8.42 -21.15 3.34
CA ASN A 246 -9.66 -21.90 3.59
C ASN A 246 -10.96 -21.15 3.31
N SER A 247 -10.91 -19.87 2.96
CA SER A 247 -12.07 -19.00 2.78
C SER A 247 -12.23 -18.65 1.31
N ASP A 248 -13.19 -19.27 0.61
CA ASP A 248 -13.51 -18.90 -0.78
C ASP A 248 -14.09 -17.47 -0.85
N PHE A 249 -14.61 -16.97 0.28
CA PHE A 249 -15.23 -15.66 0.35
C PHE A 249 -14.29 -14.52 -0.03
N VAL A 250 -13.10 -14.44 0.59
CA VAL A 250 -12.14 -13.32 0.39
C VAL A 250 -11.71 -13.16 -1.07
N PRO A 251 -11.18 -14.19 -1.76
CA PRO A 251 -10.71 -14.06 -3.14
C PRO A 251 -11.85 -13.80 -4.14
N ILE A 252 -13.06 -14.33 -3.90
CA ILE A 252 -14.18 -14.19 -4.83
C ILE A 252 -14.88 -12.83 -4.67
N TRP A 253 -15.31 -12.47 -3.46
CA TRP A 253 -16.13 -11.27 -3.22
C TRP A 253 -15.65 -10.39 -2.07
N GLY A 254 -15.14 -10.99 -1.00
CA GLY A 254 -14.87 -10.33 0.26
C GLY A 254 -13.89 -9.17 0.12
N LEU A 255 -12.84 -9.34 -0.68
CA LEU A 255 -11.86 -8.29 -0.92
C LEU A 255 -12.46 -7.11 -1.70
N ALA A 256 -13.16 -7.35 -2.81
CA ALA A 256 -13.80 -6.29 -3.60
C ALA A 256 -14.86 -5.51 -2.79
N VAL A 257 -15.67 -6.21 -1.99
CA VAL A 257 -16.65 -5.57 -1.10
C VAL A 257 -15.95 -4.72 -0.04
N PHE A 258 -14.87 -5.23 0.55
CA PHE A 258 -14.08 -4.51 1.55
C PHE A 258 -13.50 -3.20 0.99
N GLU A 259 -12.89 -3.25 -0.20
CA GLU A 259 -12.31 -2.07 -0.87
C GLU A 259 -13.35 -0.98 -1.15
N VAL A 260 -14.54 -1.37 -1.64
CA VAL A 260 -15.66 -0.44 -1.85
C VAL A 260 -16.12 0.16 -0.52
N CYS A 261 -16.18 -0.63 0.55
CA CYS A 261 -16.51 -0.12 1.88
C CYS A 261 -15.48 0.92 2.35
N VAL A 262 -14.18 0.66 2.18
CA VAL A 262 -13.11 1.62 2.50
C VAL A 262 -13.27 2.90 1.68
N ALA A 263 -13.54 2.78 0.37
CA ALA A 263 -13.77 3.93 -0.50
C ALA A 263 -14.99 4.77 -0.05
N LEU A 264 -16.07 4.13 0.38
CA LEU A 264 -17.26 4.81 0.93
C LEU A 264 -16.96 5.51 2.26
N VAL A 265 -16.11 4.94 3.10
CA VAL A 265 -15.64 5.60 4.33
C VAL A 265 -14.80 6.83 3.99
N ILE A 266 -13.86 6.72 3.05
CA ILE A 266 -13.05 7.87 2.58
C ILE A 266 -13.95 8.96 1.99
N LEU A 267 -14.94 8.59 1.17
CA LEU A 267 -15.94 9.51 0.62
C LEU A 267 -16.67 10.25 1.74
N GLY A 268 -17.16 9.54 2.76
CA GLY A 268 -17.83 10.12 3.91
C GLY A 268 -16.96 11.13 4.67
N LEU A 269 -15.69 10.81 4.89
CA LEU A 269 -14.73 11.69 5.57
C LEU A 269 -14.40 12.96 4.76
N VAL A 270 -14.34 12.86 3.42
CA VAL A 270 -14.08 14.02 2.55
C VAL A 270 -15.31 14.93 2.45
N VAL A 271 -16.51 14.34 2.34
CA VAL A 271 -17.76 15.11 2.20
C VAL A 271 -18.19 15.74 3.52
N LEU A 272 -18.06 14.99 4.63
CA LEU A 272 -18.49 15.39 5.97
C LEU A 272 -17.32 15.38 6.98
N PRO A 273 -16.38 16.34 6.87
CA PRO A 273 -15.21 16.40 7.76
C PRO A 273 -15.56 16.67 9.23
N GLY A 274 -16.76 17.19 9.51
CA GLY A 274 -17.28 17.40 10.88
C GLY A 274 -18.09 16.24 11.45
N SER A 275 -18.14 15.08 10.77
CA SER A 275 -18.91 13.93 11.24
C SER A 275 -18.31 13.30 12.51
N ARG A 276 -19.14 12.56 13.28
CA ARG A 276 -18.67 11.81 14.46
C ARG A 276 -17.52 10.85 14.12
N MET A 277 -17.59 10.18 12.97
CA MET A 277 -16.53 9.31 12.47
C MET A 277 -15.22 10.07 12.28
N ALA A 278 -15.27 11.25 11.63
CA ALA A 278 -14.10 12.09 11.45
C ALA A 278 -13.52 12.57 12.80
N SER A 279 -14.36 12.88 13.78
CA SER A 279 -13.92 13.23 15.15
C SER A 279 -13.17 12.07 15.82
N VAL A 280 -13.70 10.84 15.72
CA VAL A 280 -13.03 9.64 16.25
C VAL A 280 -11.68 9.41 15.56
N LEU A 281 -11.66 9.42 14.21
CA LEU A 281 -10.44 9.15 13.44
C LEU A 281 -9.39 10.27 13.50
N SER A 282 -9.79 11.50 13.84
CA SER A 282 -8.89 12.64 14.06
C SER A 282 -8.35 12.73 15.49
N ASN A 283 -8.64 11.73 16.34
CA ASN A 283 -8.05 11.65 17.67
C ASN A 283 -6.51 11.69 17.57
N ARG A 284 -5.89 12.47 18.47
CA ARG A 284 -4.43 12.69 18.51
C ARG A 284 -3.63 11.39 18.50
N ALA A 285 -4.08 10.35 19.22
CA ALA A 285 -3.41 9.05 19.25
C ALA A 285 -3.45 8.35 17.88
N LEU A 286 -4.64 8.29 17.24
CA LEU A 286 -4.79 7.68 15.93
C LEU A 286 -4.01 8.43 14.85
N VAL A 287 -4.05 9.76 14.86
CA VAL A 287 -3.25 10.59 13.94
C VAL A 287 -1.75 10.41 14.17
N TRP A 288 -1.32 10.31 15.44
CA TRP A 288 0.08 10.07 15.78
C TRP A 288 0.57 8.71 15.27
N THR A 289 -0.26 7.67 15.41
CA THR A 289 -0.01 6.33 14.88
C THR A 289 0.00 6.35 13.35
N GLY A 290 -0.98 6.99 12.70
CA GLY A 290 -1.08 7.09 11.25
C GLY A 290 0.10 7.82 10.60
N ARG A 291 0.70 8.80 11.28
CA ARG A 291 1.93 9.46 10.81
C ARG A 291 3.16 8.55 10.82
N ARG A 292 3.11 7.46 11.57
CA ARG A 292 4.20 6.47 11.75
C ARG A 292 3.82 5.08 11.25
N SER A 293 2.66 4.94 10.61
CA SER A 293 2.13 3.64 10.18
C SER A 293 3.10 2.92 9.26
N TYR A 294 3.87 3.67 8.47
CA TYR A 294 4.90 3.13 7.59
C TYR A 294 6.03 2.45 8.37
N ALA A 295 6.66 3.15 9.31
CA ALA A 295 7.70 2.57 10.16
C ALA A 295 7.18 1.44 11.05
N LEU A 296 5.96 1.59 11.60
CA LEU A 296 5.28 0.52 12.34
C LEU A 296 5.11 -0.73 11.48
N TYR A 297 4.63 -0.58 10.25
CA TYR A 297 4.37 -1.69 9.34
C TYR A 297 5.66 -2.42 8.94
N VAL A 298 6.75 -1.70 8.73
CA VAL A 298 8.01 -2.32 8.28
C VAL A 298 8.81 -2.90 9.44
N LEU A 299 8.86 -2.22 10.59
CA LEU A 299 9.73 -2.60 11.70
C LEU A 299 9.08 -3.59 12.68
N HIS A 300 7.75 -3.79 12.66
CA HIS A 300 7.14 -4.70 13.62
C HIS A 300 7.58 -6.16 13.44
N THR A 301 7.86 -6.64 12.23
CA THR A 301 8.25 -8.05 12.01
C THR A 301 9.58 -8.43 12.66
N PRO A 302 10.72 -7.75 12.41
CA PRO A 302 11.98 -8.12 13.06
C PRO A 302 11.88 -8.03 14.60
N ILE A 303 11.06 -7.12 15.12
CA ILE A 303 10.81 -6.99 16.57
C ILE A 303 9.99 -8.18 17.07
N PHE A 304 8.88 -8.50 16.41
CA PHE A 304 8.02 -9.62 16.81
C PHE A 304 8.77 -10.94 16.81
N ASP A 305 9.68 -11.13 15.86
CA ASP A 305 10.49 -12.34 15.74
C ASP A 305 11.57 -12.42 16.82
N THR A 306 12.28 -11.30 17.08
CA THR A 306 13.29 -11.22 18.16
C THR A 306 12.70 -11.60 19.51
N PHE A 307 11.48 -11.16 19.78
CA PHE A 307 10.80 -11.42 21.05
C PHE A 307 10.01 -12.74 21.06
N ASP A 308 10.04 -13.55 19.99
CA ASP A 308 9.24 -14.79 19.96
C ASP A 308 9.81 -15.88 20.88
N HIS A 309 11.12 -15.85 21.14
CA HIS A 309 11.74 -16.72 22.15
C HIS A 309 11.21 -16.44 23.57
N PHE A 310 10.85 -15.18 23.88
CA PHE A 310 10.25 -14.82 25.17
C PHE A 310 8.84 -15.42 25.37
N ARG A 311 8.14 -15.78 24.29
CA ARG A 311 6.81 -16.43 24.31
C ARG A 311 6.86 -17.80 24.98
N VAL A 312 7.93 -18.56 24.75
CA VAL A 312 8.10 -19.91 25.28
C VAL A 312 8.17 -19.90 26.81
N VAL A 313 8.74 -18.84 27.40
CA VAL A 313 9.00 -18.74 28.85
C VAL A 313 7.87 -18.01 29.61
N HIS A 314 7.23 -17.00 29.01
CA HIS A 314 6.31 -16.09 29.73
C HIS A 314 4.84 -16.19 29.28
N GLY A 315 4.51 -17.21 28.47
CA GLY A 315 3.18 -17.36 27.89
C GLY A 315 2.88 -16.34 26.79
N TYR A 316 1.60 -16.20 26.42
CA TYR A 316 1.20 -15.43 25.22
C TYR A 316 1.06 -13.92 25.45
N TYR A 317 0.41 -13.52 26.55
CA TYR A 317 -0.07 -12.14 26.71
C TYR A 317 1.04 -11.13 27.03
N LEU A 318 1.96 -11.45 27.94
CA LEU A 318 3.02 -10.52 28.32
C LEU A 318 3.99 -10.24 27.15
N PRO A 319 4.52 -11.25 26.43
CA PRO A 319 5.34 -11.02 25.25
C PRO A 319 4.62 -10.26 24.14
N MET A 320 3.30 -10.46 23.95
CA MET A 320 2.52 -9.68 22.98
C MET A 320 2.52 -8.18 23.33
N VAL A 321 2.28 -7.84 24.60
CA VAL A 321 2.31 -6.44 25.06
C VAL A 321 3.71 -5.84 24.86
N VAL A 322 4.76 -6.58 25.21
CA VAL A 322 6.16 -6.14 25.02
C VAL A 322 6.47 -5.92 23.53
N LYS A 323 6.11 -6.85 22.66
CA LYS A 323 6.28 -6.74 21.19
C LYS A 323 5.59 -5.50 20.61
N LEU A 324 4.36 -5.24 21.04
CA LEU A 324 3.59 -4.07 20.62
C LEU A 324 4.29 -2.78 21.07
N ILE A 325 4.64 -2.67 22.35
CA ILE A 325 5.32 -1.49 22.89
C ILE A 325 6.66 -1.27 22.17
N ALA A 326 7.47 -2.32 22.00
CA ALA A 326 8.75 -2.26 21.31
C ALA A 326 8.58 -1.79 19.87
N SER A 327 7.55 -2.25 19.16
CA SER A 327 7.25 -1.80 17.79
C SER A 327 6.88 -0.32 17.73
N PHE A 328 6.08 0.17 18.68
CA PHE A 328 5.74 1.58 18.78
C PHE A 328 6.94 2.46 19.13
N VAL A 329 7.81 2.00 20.02
CA VAL A 329 9.04 2.69 20.39
C VAL A 329 9.99 2.75 19.19
N ALA A 330 10.25 1.62 18.53
CA ALA A 330 11.12 1.57 17.36
C ALA A 330 10.62 2.46 16.21
N ALA A 331 9.32 2.43 15.91
CA ALA A 331 8.74 3.32 14.91
C ALA A 331 8.82 4.80 15.31
N ALA A 332 8.64 5.12 16.59
CA ALA A 332 8.79 6.49 17.08
C ALA A 332 10.25 6.98 16.98
N LEU A 333 11.22 6.12 17.25
CA LEU A 333 12.65 6.41 17.11
C LEU A 333 13.05 6.56 15.64
N SER A 334 12.67 5.61 14.77
CA SER A 334 12.86 5.71 13.31
C SER A 334 12.33 7.02 12.76
N TYR A 335 11.09 7.37 13.14
CA TYR A 335 10.48 8.60 12.66
C TYR A 335 11.27 9.85 13.08
N ARG A 336 11.75 9.90 14.33
CA ARG A 336 12.46 11.07 14.87
C ARG A 336 13.88 11.19 14.34
N LEU A 337 14.59 10.07 14.21
CA LEU A 337 16.02 10.03 13.92
C LEU A 337 16.33 9.94 12.42
N ILE A 338 15.42 9.35 11.64
CA ILE A 338 15.67 9.03 10.23
C ILE A 338 14.66 9.77 9.34
N GLU A 339 13.37 9.51 9.51
CA GLU A 339 12.36 10.01 8.56
C GLU A 339 12.19 11.53 8.64
N ALA A 340 12.03 12.09 9.84
CA ALA A 340 11.80 13.53 10.01
C ALA A 340 12.97 14.39 9.50
N PRO A 341 14.25 14.05 9.73
CA PRO A 341 15.39 14.74 9.12
C PRO A 341 15.37 14.68 7.59
N VAL A 342 15.12 13.51 7.00
CA VAL A 342 15.08 13.36 5.54
C VAL A 342 13.92 14.13 4.92
N LEU A 343 12.75 14.11 5.57
CA LEU A 343 11.59 14.88 5.13
C LEU A 343 11.82 16.39 5.18
N ARG A 344 12.64 16.92 6.11
CA ARG A 344 13.02 18.35 6.11
C ARG A 344 13.89 18.74 4.91
N LEU A 345 14.64 17.79 4.33
CA LEU A 345 15.43 18.04 3.13
C LEU A 345 14.54 18.19 1.88
N LYS A 346 13.35 17.58 1.87
CA LYS A 346 12.37 17.69 0.78
C LYS A 346 12.03 19.14 0.45
N ASP A 347 11.86 19.99 1.46
CA ASP A 347 11.49 21.40 1.25
C ASP A 347 12.61 22.19 0.58
N ARG A 348 13.89 21.82 0.83
CA ARG A 348 15.06 22.42 0.17
C ARG A 348 15.24 21.97 -1.27
N TYR A 349 15.04 20.68 -1.57
CA TYR A 349 15.17 20.15 -2.94
C TYR A 349 13.99 20.50 -3.85
N ALA A 350 12.77 20.56 -3.31
CA ALA A 350 11.59 20.98 -4.05
C ALA A 350 11.66 22.46 -4.48
N GLY A 351 12.22 23.33 -3.62
CA GLY A 351 12.50 24.73 -3.97
C GLY A 351 13.56 24.88 -5.06
N ARG A 352 14.63 24.09 -5.02
CA ARG A 352 15.72 24.13 -6.04
C ARG A 352 15.32 23.59 -7.42
N LEU A 353 14.42 22.60 -7.48
CA LEU A 353 13.88 22.09 -8.75
C LEU A 353 12.85 23.03 -9.39
N ALA A 354 12.21 23.91 -8.60
CA ALA A 354 11.40 25.00 -9.11
C ALA A 354 12.29 26.12 -9.68
N SER A 355 13.28 26.58 -8.91
CA SER A 355 14.18 27.66 -9.34
C SER A 355 15.06 27.34 -10.55
N ARG A 356 15.38 26.06 -10.79
CA ARG A 356 16.12 25.64 -12.01
C ARG A 356 15.27 25.55 -13.27
N ARG A 357 13.94 25.44 -13.16
CA ARG A 357 13.02 25.39 -14.31
C ARG A 357 12.42 26.74 -14.67
N ASP A 358 12.33 27.64 -13.68
CA ASP A 358 11.91 29.04 -13.87
C ASP A 358 13.08 29.98 -14.16
N ALA A 359 14.31 29.46 -14.24
CA ALA A 359 15.42 30.21 -14.79
C ALA A 359 15.15 30.44 -16.30
N PRO A 360 15.00 31.68 -16.77
CA PRO A 360 14.88 31.92 -18.20
C PRO A 360 16.11 31.31 -18.86
N ALA A 361 15.89 30.54 -19.92
CA ALA A 361 16.96 30.04 -20.75
C ALA A 361 17.73 31.26 -21.27
N SER A 362 18.80 31.65 -20.59
CA SER A 362 19.72 32.66 -21.09
C SER A 362 20.36 32.06 -22.34
N LEU A 363 19.82 32.43 -23.50
CA LEU A 363 20.47 32.23 -24.78
C LEU A 363 21.90 32.76 -24.66
N PRO A 364 22.92 32.05 -25.18
CA PRO A 364 24.28 32.58 -25.23
C PRO A 364 24.26 33.91 -26.00
N ALA A 365 24.79 34.96 -25.38
CA ALA A 365 24.78 36.33 -25.89
C ALA A 365 25.82 36.58 -27.01
N ASP A 366 26.00 35.62 -27.92
CA ASP A 366 27.04 35.69 -28.98
C ASP A 366 26.47 35.69 -30.41
N ALA A 367 25.17 35.94 -30.60
CA ALA A 367 24.54 35.95 -31.93
C ALA A 367 24.06 37.33 -32.42
N LEU A 368 24.56 38.44 -31.83
CA LEU A 368 24.26 39.80 -32.29
C LEU A 368 25.55 40.60 -32.56
N SER A 369 26.37 40.11 -33.49
CA SER A 369 27.42 40.92 -34.12
C SER A 369 27.68 40.51 -35.57
N ASN A 370 26.70 40.70 -36.45
CA ASN A 370 26.95 41.00 -37.86
C ASN A 370 25.64 41.21 -38.61
N GLN A 371 25.25 42.49 -38.76
CA GLN A 371 24.61 43.03 -39.96
C GLN A 371 24.42 44.54 -39.77
N ARG A 372 25.49 45.28 -40.09
CA ARG A 372 25.43 46.65 -40.61
C ARG A 372 26.38 46.71 -41.79
N VAL A 373 25.85 46.60 -43.00
CA VAL A 373 26.11 47.46 -44.17
C VAL A 373 24.87 47.36 -45.04
#